data_AF-A0A945ED35-F1
#
_entry.id   AF-A0A945ED35-F1
#
_cell.length_a   1.000
_cell.length_b   1.000
_cell.length_c   1.000
_cell.angle_alpha   90.00
_cell.angle_beta   90.00
_cell.angle_gamma   90.00
#
_symmetry.space_group_name_H-M   'P 1'
#
loop_
_entity.id
_entity.type
_entity.pdbx_description
1 polymer ?
#
loop_
_entity_poly.entity_id
_entity_poly.type
_entity_poly.pdbx_seq_one_letter_code
_entity_poly.pdbx_strand_id
1 'polypeptide(L)'
;MINIRKKDEFSIKRTAFIASLMPINYIYNDANKYNINKVIYYKNVHKSSCDIIKKRYPNIKIVNFSENGFKRNVQLFVEIVKMKITNKHIIFFHECCWPEFDILVSIIRPNGWFSPLHNFSVSAVLVEMVDIPCPTSIIGKFLRKLYSIFFRHLFDIYDMPVVGKGRNYALSFKKYPDSIKQVMLVEPDRGDHGKDIDLQEIDKNNILILGGTEAIKNTNELIDLYRKIAHKFNKNGFCVYYKDHPTDHLNLKSNDCIVLDSKIPAELIDIKFDIVISAASTALPKLAGKKISIMNMLHTWKDGCKHLRYSCIMSIPGSEKVVFIKSLHNLDVFIK
;
A
#
# COMPACT_ATOMS: atom_id res chain seq x y z
N MET A 1 -2.54 8.43 -21.24
CA MET A 1 -3.06 8.73 -19.90
C MET A 1 -4.22 9.71 -20.07
N ILE A 2 -5.45 9.34 -19.70
CA ILE A 2 -6.65 10.15 -20.00
C ILE A 2 -6.98 11.01 -18.77
N ASN A 3 -7.06 12.34 -18.96
CA ASN A 3 -7.56 13.25 -17.95
C ASN A 3 -9.10 13.23 -18.00
N ILE A 4 -9.76 12.72 -16.96
CA ILE A 4 -11.20 12.46 -16.94
C ILE A 4 -11.94 13.80 -16.77
N ARG A 5 -12.27 14.46 -17.89
CA ARG A 5 -12.96 15.77 -17.91
C ARG A 5 -14.42 15.72 -18.39
N LYS A 6 -14.98 14.54 -18.68
CA LYS A 6 -16.38 14.43 -19.14
C LYS A 6 -17.34 14.30 -17.95
N LYS A 7 -18.23 15.28 -17.79
CA LYS A 7 -19.25 15.39 -16.74
C LYS A 7 -20.13 14.13 -16.64
N ASP A 8 -20.37 13.45 -17.78
CA ASP A 8 -21.22 12.25 -17.85
C ASP A 8 -20.59 11.00 -17.22
N GLU A 9 -19.26 10.86 -17.23
CA GLU A 9 -18.60 9.68 -16.62
C GLU A 9 -18.76 9.67 -15.09
N PHE A 10 -18.94 10.82 -14.45
CA PHE A 10 -19.07 10.91 -12.99
C PHE A 10 -20.48 10.52 -12.48
N SER A 11 -21.48 10.45 -13.35
CA SER A 11 -22.85 10.01 -12.99
C SER A 11 -22.98 8.49 -12.75
N ILE A 12 -22.03 7.71 -13.25
CA ILE A 12 -22.06 6.24 -13.19
C ILE A 12 -21.65 5.76 -11.79
N LYS A 13 -22.49 4.92 -11.16
CA LYS A 13 -22.20 4.30 -9.87
C LYS A 13 -21.04 3.31 -9.98
N ARG A 14 -20.06 3.44 -9.08
CA ARG A 14 -18.85 2.60 -9.06
C ARG A 14 -18.76 1.72 -7.82
N THR A 15 -18.25 0.50 -8.03
CA THR A 15 -17.85 -0.41 -6.95
C THR A 15 -16.33 -0.48 -6.86
N ALA A 16 -15.78 -0.09 -5.70
CA ALA A 16 -14.36 -0.15 -5.43
C ALA A 16 -13.93 -1.51 -4.90
N PHE A 17 -12.89 -2.11 -5.48
CA PHE A 17 -12.27 -3.34 -5.00
C PHE A 17 -10.93 -3.04 -4.33
N ILE A 18 -10.80 -3.44 -3.07
CA ILE A 18 -9.65 -3.13 -2.22
C ILE A 18 -8.93 -4.42 -1.80
N ALA A 19 -7.66 -4.54 -2.17
CA ALA A 19 -6.77 -5.64 -1.81
C ALA A 19 -5.59 -5.23 -0.91
N SER A 20 -5.44 -3.94 -0.63
CA SER A 20 -4.38 -3.38 0.23
C SER A 20 -4.88 -2.14 0.95
N LEU A 21 -4.07 -1.55 1.84
CA LEU A 21 -4.44 -0.32 2.55
C LEU A 21 -4.23 0.97 1.74
N MET A 22 -3.34 0.97 0.75
CA MET A 22 -3.05 2.17 -0.05
C MET A 22 -4.28 2.81 -0.71
N PRO A 23 -5.26 2.04 -1.23
CA PRO A 23 -6.47 2.58 -1.84
C PRO A 23 -7.40 3.32 -0.86
N ILE A 24 -7.31 3.02 0.44
CA ILE A 24 -8.25 3.50 1.45
C ILE A 24 -8.22 5.04 1.52
N ASN A 25 -7.02 5.64 1.50
CA ASN A 25 -6.89 7.10 1.54
C ASN A 25 -7.57 7.79 0.33
N TYR A 26 -7.45 7.21 -0.87
CA TYR A 26 -8.08 7.78 -2.07
C TYR A 26 -9.60 7.68 -2.02
N ILE A 27 -10.13 6.55 -1.56
CA ILE A 27 -11.57 6.40 -1.39
C ILE A 27 -12.07 7.33 -0.29
N TYR A 28 -11.33 7.48 0.80
CA TYR A 28 -11.65 8.39 1.89
C TYR A 28 -11.73 9.85 1.42
N ASN A 29 -10.86 10.29 0.51
CA ASN A 29 -10.85 11.68 0.04
C ASN A 29 -11.81 11.93 -1.13
N ASP A 30 -11.95 10.98 -2.06
CA ASP A 30 -12.57 11.22 -3.37
C ASP A 30 -13.76 10.29 -3.70
N ALA A 31 -14.32 9.54 -2.74
CA ALA A 31 -15.43 8.63 -3.05
C ALA A 31 -16.60 9.32 -3.77
N ASN A 32 -16.98 10.53 -3.34
CA ASN A 32 -18.02 11.33 -4.00
C ASN A 32 -17.60 11.80 -5.39
N LYS A 33 -16.35 12.26 -5.56
CA LYS A 33 -15.78 12.68 -6.85
C LYS A 33 -15.90 11.56 -7.87
N TYR A 34 -15.69 10.30 -7.46
CA TYR A 34 -15.76 9.14 -8.35
C TYR A 34 -17.10 8.38 -8.31
N ASN A 35 -18.10 8.89 -7.59
CA ASN A 35 -19.41 8.26 -7.41
C ASN A 35 -19.31 6.78 -6.96
N ILE A 36 -18.42 6.53 -6.00
CA ILE A 36 -18.26 5.23 -5.36
C ILE A 36 -19.41 5.05 -4.38
N ASN A 37 -20.24 4.04 -4.62
CA ASN A 37 -21.39 3.73 -3.76
C ASN A 37 -21.27 2.38 -3.07
N LYS A 38 -20.26 1.58 -3.44
CA LYS A 38 -19.95 0.29 -2.83
C LYS A 38 -18.44 0.10 -2.75
N VAL A 39 -17.97 -0.41 -1.63
CA VAL A 39 -16.59 -0.83 -1.42
C VAL A 39 -16.60 -2.30 -1.03
N ILE A 40 -15.79 -3.08 -1.73
CA ILE A 40 -15.56 -4.50 -1.49
C ILE A 40 -14.10 -4.68 -1.11
N TYR A 41 -13.84 -5.34 0.02
CA TYR A 41 -12.46 -5.63 0.44
C TYR A 41 -12.19 -7.13 0.59
N TYR A 42 -10.96 -7.52 0.27
CA TYR A 42 -10.55 -8.93 0.10
C TYR A 42 -10.26 -9.67 1.42
N LYS A 43 -9.76 -8.96 2.45
CA LYS A 43 -9.32 -9.55 3.73
C LYS A 43 -9.85 -8.76 4.94
N ASN A 44 -10.17 -9.48 6.01
CA ASN A 44 -10.63 -8.91 7.28
C ASN A 44 -9.67 -7.90 7.92
N VAL A 45 -8.36 -7.99 7.62
CA VAL A 45 -7.38 -7.00 8.10
C VAL A 45 -7.70 -5.57 7.64
N HIS A 46 -8.46 -5.39 6.55
CA HIS A 46 -8.86 -4.08 6.03
C HIS A 46 -10.18 -3.56 6.60
N LYS A 47 -10.85 -4.32 7.48
CA LYS A 47 -12.16 -3.95 8.04
C LYS A 47 -12.10 -2.60 8.73
N SER A 48 -11.18 -2.41 9.68
CA SER A 48 -11.03 -1.16 10.44
C SER A 48 -10.83 0.05 9.53
N SER A 49 -10.03 -0.10 8.47
CA SER A 49 -9.77 0.95 7.49
C SER A 49 -11.01 1.26 6.64
N CYS A 50 -11.82 0.24 6.32
CA CYS A 50 -13.09 0.42 5.62
C CYS A 50 -14.20 1.01 6.51
N ASP A 51 -14.17 0.75 7.81
CA ASP A 51 -15.10 1.35 8.78
C ASP A 51 -14.92 2.88 8.84
N ILE A 52 -13.68 3.37 8.68
CA ILE A 52 -13.40 4.82 8.54
C ILE A 52 -14.09 5.40 7.31
N ILE A 53 -14.07 4.69 6.17
CA ILE A 53 -14.81 5.11 4.95
C ILE A 53 -16.31 5.14 5.23
N LYS A 54 -16.86 4.13 5.92
CA LYS A 54 -18.29 4.07 6.26
C LYS A 54 -18.72 5.21 7.16
N LYS A 55 -17.87 5.59 8.13
CA LYS A 55 -18.12 6.72 9.03
C LYS A 55 -18.19 8.04 8.27
N ARG A 56 -17.29 8.27 7.31
CA ARG A 56 -17.28 9.48 6.47
C ARG A 56 -18.39 9.51 5.43
N TYR A 57 -18.71 8.36 4.83
CA TYR A 57 -19.72 8.22 3.79
C TYR A 57 -20.75 7.15 4.18
N PRO A 58 -21.76 7.49 5.00
CA PRO A 58 -22.77 6.53 5.47
C PRO A 58 -23.56 5.85 4.35
N ASN A 59 -23.66 6.48 3.18
CA ASN A 59 -24.37 5.95 2.02
C ASN A 59 -23.57 4.89 1.23
N ILE A 60 -22.27 4.75 1.48
CA ILE A 60 -21.45 3.72 0.82
C ILE A 60 -21.72 2.37 1.47
N LYS A 61 -22.02 1.36 0.64
CA LYS A 61 -22.13 -0.03 1.09
C LYS A 61 -20.75 -0.65 1.23
N ILE A 62 -20.35 -1.01 2.44
CA ILE A 62 -19.13 -1.79 2.68
C ILE A 62 -19.50 -3.29 2.66
N VAL A 63 -18.75 -4.08 1.89
CA VAL A 63 -18.92 -5.53 1.81
C VAL A 63 -17.56 -6.20 2.01
N ASN A 64 -17.53 -7.17 2.90
CA ASN A 64 -16.39 -8.04 3.09
C ASN A 64 -16.61 -9.35 2.32
N PHE A 65 -15.58 -9.86 1.68
CA PHE A 65 -15.62 -11.23 1.21
C PHE A 65 -15.32 -12.25 2.31
N SER A 66 -15.78 -13.47 2.07
CA SER A 66 -15.53 -14.61 2.95
C SER A 66 -14.02 -14.87 3.11
N GLU A 67 -13.60 -15.27 4.31
CA GLU A 67 -12.23 -15.74 4.52
C GLU A 67 -11.99 -17.12 3.87
N ASN A 68 -13.04 -17.93 3.74
CA ASN A 68 -12.98 -19.18 2.97
C ASN A 68 -12.75 -18.86 1.48
N GLY A 69 -11.63 -19.36 0.92
CA GLY A 69 -11.17 -19.06 -0.43
C GLY A 69 -12.14 -19.46 -1.53
N PHE A 70 -12.79 -20.61 -1.42
CA PHE A 70 -13.79 -21.04 -2.40
C PHE A 70 -15.00 -20.11 -2.41
N LYS A 71 -15.61 -19.86 -1.23
CA LYS A 71 -16.75 -18.94 -1.11
C LYS A 71 -16.38 -17.53 -1.56
N ARG A 72 -15.17 -17.06 -1.26
CA ARG A 72 -14.65 -15.77 -1.71
C ARG A 72 -14.60 -15.67 -3.23
N ASN A 73 -14.06 -16.68 -3.91
CA ASN A 73 -13.96 -16.68 -5.36
C ASN A 73 -15.34 -16.74 -6.03
N VAL A 74 -16.30 -17.48 -5.45
CA VAL A 74 -17.69 -17.46 -5.89
C VAL A 74 -18.32 -16.07 -5.72
N GLN A 75 -18.13 -15.44 -4.56
CA GLN A 75 -18.63 -14.08 -4.31
C GLN A 75 -18.01 -13.06 -5.29
N LEU A 76 -16.71 -13.17 -5.53
CA LEU A 76 -15.99 -12.32 -6.47
C LEU A 76 -16.52 -12.48 -7.90
N PHE A 77 -16.70 -13.72 -8.35
CA PHE A 77 -17.29 -14.03 -9.65
C PHE A 77 -18.68 -13.41 -9.81
N VAL A 78 -19.57 -13.64 -8.83
CA VAL A 78 -20.94 -13.10 -8.84
C VAL A 78 -20.94 -11.58 -8.90
N GLU A 79 -20.06 -10.91 -8.14
CA GLU A 79 -19.97 -9.45 -8.13
C GLU A 79 -19.49 -8.90 -9.47
N ILE A 80 -18.44 -9.47 -10.08
CA ILE A 80 -17.94 -9.00 -11.39
C ILE A 80 -18.99 -9.22 -12.49
N VAL A 81 -19.64 -10.39 -12.53
CA VAL A 81 -20.72 -10.67 -13.49
C VAL A 81 -21.88 -9.69 -13.29
N LYS A 82 -22.29 -9.43 -12.05
CA LYS A 82 -23.33 -8.46 -11.74
C LYS A 82 -22.98 -7.06 -12.22
N MET A 83 -21.73 -6.62 -12.07
CA MET A 83 -21.29 -5.31 -12.57
C MET A 83 -21.40 -5.23 -14.10
N LYS A 84 -21.00 -6.29 -14.81
CA LYS A 84 -21.13 -6.38 -16.27
C LYS A 84 -22.58 -6.28 -16.74
N ILE A 85 -23.49 -7.04 -16.13
CA ILE A 85 -24.91 -7.08 -16.53
C ILE A 85 -25.65 -5.78 -16.18
N THR A 86 -25.31 -5.16 -15.04
CA THR A 86 -25.99 -3.92 -14.58
C THR A 86 -25.36 -2.64 -15.10
N ASN A 87 -24.38 -2.73 -16.02
CA ASN A 87 -23.58 -1.62 -16.54
C ASN A 87 -23.00 -0.70 -15.45
N LYS A 88 -22.68 -1.28 -14.29
CA LYS A 88 -21.97 -0.57 -13.22
C LYS A 88 -20.47 -0.71 -13.44
N HIS A 89 -19.74 0.34 -13.06
CA HIS A 89 -18.31 0.37 -13.29
C HIS A 89 -17.53 -0.16 -12.09
N ILE A 90 -16.49 -0.94 -12.36
CA ILE A 90 -15.53 -1.30 -11.32
C ILE A 90 -14.46 -0.22 -11.20
N ILE A 91 -13.92 -0.04 -9.99
CA ILE A 91 -12.72 0.75 -9.76
C ILE A 91 -11.77 -0.06 -8.87
N PHE A 92 -10.51 -0.16 -9.25
CA PHE A 92 -9.52 -0.89 -8.46
C PHE A 92 -8.13 -0.27 -8.62
N PHE A 93 -7.30 -0.55 -7.63
CA PHE A 93 -6.07 0.19 -7.38
C PHE A 93 -4.86 -0.72 -7.12
N HIS A 94 -5.07 -2.04 -7.16
CA HIS A 94 -4.01 -2.99 -6.94
C HIS A 94 -3.34 -3.30 -8.28
N GLU A 95 -2.02 -3.22 -8.31
CA GLU A 95 -1.22 -3.59 -9.47
C GLU A 95 -0.83 -5.07 -9.46
N CYS A 96 -0.97 -5.73 -8.31
CA CYS A 96 -0.54 -7.11 -8.14
C CYS A 96 -1.33 -7.86 -7.06
N CYS A 97 -1.02 -9.14 -6.91
CA CYS A 97 -1.36 -9.97 -5.76
C CYS A 97 -2.87 -10.23 -5.56
N TRP A 98 -3.68 -10.11 -6.61
CA TRP A 98 -5.03 -10.69 -6.66
C TRP A 98 -5.32 -11.38 -8.01
N PRO A 99 -4.58 -12.46 -8.35
CA PRO A 99 -4.66 -13.09 -9.67
C PRO A 99 -6.07 -13.55 -10.05
N GLU A 100 -6.87 -14.00 -9.07
CA GLU A 100 -8.25 -14.42 -9.32
C GLU A 100 -9.12 -13.26 -9.77
N PHE A 101 -8.93 -12.06 -9.22
CA PHE A 101 -9.62 -10.86 -9.67
C PHE A 101 -9.21 -10.50 -11.10
N ASP A 102 -7.91 -10.50 -11.38
CA ASP A 102 -7.35 -10.11 -12.67
C ASP A 102 -7.85 -11.04 -13.81
N ILE A 103 -7.83 -12.35 -13.56
CA ILE A 103 -8.36 -13.36 -14.50
C ILE A 103 -9.84 -13.12 -14.76
N LEU A 104 -10.65 -12.90 -13.73
CA LEU A 104 -12.08 -12.69 -13.88
C LEU A 104 -12.41 -11.38 -14.61
N VAL A 105 -11.67 -10.30 -14.35
CA VAL A 105 -11.79 -9.05 -15.10
C VAL A 105 -11.43 -9.25 -16.57
N SER A 106 -10.37 -10.02 -16.87
CA SER A 106 -9.94 -10.34 -18.23
C SER A 106 -11.00 -11.13 -19.03
N ILE A 107 -11.63 -12.11 -18.39
CA ILE A 107 -12.63 -12.97 -19.02
C ILE A 107 -13.99 -12.26 -19.15
N ILE A 108 -14.49 -11.65 -18.07
CA ILE A 108 -15.84 -11.07 -18.03
C ILE A 108 -15.88 -9.68 -18.68
N ARG A 109 -14.73 -8.97 -18.69
CA ARG A 109 -14.55 -7.65 -19.29
C ARG A 109 -15.59 -6.62 -18.81
N PRO A 110 -15.72 -6.39 -17.49
CA PRO A 110 -16.58 -5.33 -16.97
C PRO A 110 -16.05 -3.96 -17.40
N ASN A 111 -16.93 -2.96 -17.45
CA ASN A 111 -16.49 -1.57 -17.64
C ASN A 111 -15.90 -1.05 -16.34
N GLY A 112 -14.85 -0.23 -16.41
CA GLY A 112 -14.26 0.29 -15.19
C GLY A 112 -12.96 1.05 -15.37
N TRP A 113 -12.35 1.33 -14.22
CA TRP A 113 -11.12 2.08 -14.09
C TRP A 113 -10.09 1.31 -13.27
N PHE A 114 -8.86 1.33 -13.75
CA PHE A 114 -7.69 0.84 -13.04
C PHE A 114 -6.76 2.02 -12.75
N SER A 115 -6.41 2.21 -11.48
CA SER A 115 -5.41 3.21 -11.08
C SER A 115 -4.17 2.53 -10.51
N PRO A 116 -3.04 2.53 -11.24
CA PRO A 116 -1.78 2.06 -10.67
C PRO A 116 -1.38 2.95 -9.48
N LEU A 117 -0.91 2.34 -8.39
CA LEU A 117 -0.47 2.99 -7.16
C LEU A 117 0.99 2.68 -6.76
N HIS A 118 1.60 1.66 -7.36
CA HIS A 118 2.93 1.13 -7.04
C HIS A 118 3.60 0.46 -8.23
N ASN A 119 4.63 1.08 -8.80
CA ASN A 119 5.37 0.50 -9.91
C ASN A 119 6.32 -0.64 -9.46
N PHE A 120 6.03 -1.89 -9.85
CA PHE A 120 6.86 -3.05 -9.48
C PHE A 120 8.25 -3.08 -10.12
N SER A 121 8.40 -2.55 -11.33
CA SER A 121 9.67 -2.55 -12.08
C SER A 121 10.82 -1.83 -11.37
N VAL A 122 10.50 -0.93 -10.43
CA VAL A 122 11.50 -0.19 -9.66
C VAL A 122 11.77 -0.79 -8.27
N SER A 123 10.88 -1.67 -7.79
CA SER A 123 10.92 -2.21 -6.42
C SER A 123 11.23 -3.71 -6.36
N ALA A 124 11.30 -4.37 -7.51
CA ALA A 124 11.39 -5.82 -7.61
C ALA A 124 12.09 -6.24 -8.90
N VAL A 125 12.53 -7.50 -8.96
CA VAL A 125 13.24 -8.06 -10.12
C VAL A 125 12.27 -8.90 -10.93
N LEU A 126 12.13 -8.61 -12.22
CA LEU A 126 11.35 -9.47 -13.12
C LEU A 126 12.05 -10.83 -13.24
N VAL A 127 11.30 -11.91 -13.02
CA VAL A 127 11.81 -13.29 -13.05
C VAL A 127 10.94 -14.16 -13.96
N GLU A 128 11.50 -15.28 -14.40
CA GLU A 128 10.75 -16.23 -15.18
C GLU A 128 10.03 -17.25 -14.28
N MET A 129 8.89 -17.75 -14.74
CA MET A 129 8.11 -18.76 -14.01
C MET A 129 8.85 -20.11 -13.81
N VAL A 130 9.95 -20.32 -14.53
CA VAL A 130 10.80 -21.51 -14.33
C VAL A 130 11.48 -21.48 -12.94
N ASP A 131 11.63 -20.30 -12.34
CA ASP A 131 12.37 -20.09 -11.10
C ASP A 131 11.55 -20.35 -9.81
N ILE A 132 10.26 -20.69 -9.94
CA ILE A 132 9.36 -20.99 -8.81
C ILE A 132 9.43 -22.49 -8.43
N PRO A 133 9.69 -22.85 -7.15
CA PRO A 133 9.75 -24.24 -6.69
C PRO A 133 8.44 -25.01 -6.93
N CYS A 134 8.52 -26.30 -7.30
CA CYS A 134 7.40 -27.10 -7.82
C CYS A 134 7.17 -28.39 -7.00
N PRO A 135 5.92 -28.89 -6.88
CA PRO A 135 5.66 -30.24 -6.41
C PRO A 135 6.32 -31.30 -7.30
N THR A 136 6.74 -32.42 -6.71
CA THR A 136 7.61 -33.44 -7.32
C THR A 136 6.90 -34.42 -8.26
N SER A 137 5.56 -34.42 -8.33
CA SER A 137 4.79 -35.42 -9.09
C SER A 137 4.73 -35.15 -10.61
N ILE A 138 4.57 -36.21 -11.42
CA ILE A 138 4.49 -36.15 -12.89
C ILE A 138 3.27 -35.34 -13.35
N ILE A 139 2.11 -35.58 -12.73
CA ILE A 139 0.88 -34.81 -12.99
C ILE A 139 1.09 -33.33 -12.61
N GLY A 140 1.81 -33.06 -11.52
CA GLY A 140 2.21 -31.71 -11.13
C GLY A 140 3.09 -31.02 -12.18
N LYS A 141 4.03 -31.75 -12.80
CA LYS A 141 4.87 -31.22 -13.90
C LYS A 141 4.06 -30.90 -15.15
N PHE A 142 3.10 -31.74 -15.55
CA PHE A 142 2.25 -31.51 -16.72
C PHE A 142 1.30 -30.33 -16.50
N LEU A 143 0.59 -30.32 -15.37
CA LEU A 143 -0.28 -29.20 -14.98
C LEU A 143 0.52 -27.91 -14.87
N ARG A 144 1.77 -27.94 -14.37
CA ARG A 144 2.66 -26.78 -14.38
C ARG A 144 2.94 -26.28 -15.78
N LYS A 145 3.16 -27.14 -16.77
CA LYS A 145 3.46 -26.70 -18.15
C LYS A 145 2.25 -25.97 -18.76
N LEU A 146 1.05 -26.48 -18.56
CA LEU A 146 -0.19 -25.81 -19.00
C LEU A 146 -0.42 -24.50 -18.24
N TYR A 147 -0.28 -24.56 -16.92
CA TYR A 147 -0.42 -23.40 -16.05
C TYR A 147 0.63 -22.34 -16.35
N SER A 148 1.86 -22.74 -16.70
CA SER A 148 2.94 -21.81 -16.98
C SER A 148 2.77 -21.09 -18.31
N ILE A 149 2.31 -21.79 -19.34
CA ILE A 149 1.97 -21.14 -20.61
C ILE A 149 0.87 -20.11 -20.38
N PHE A 150 -0.23 -20.51 -19.72
CA PHE A 150 -1.35 -19.60 -19.46
C PHE A 150 -0.95 -18.39 -18.60
N PHE A 151 -0.28 -18.62 -17.46
CA PHE A 151 0.12 -17.54 -16.55
C PHE A 151 1.19 -16.64 -17.15
N ARG A 152 2.17 -17.16 -17.90
CA ARG A 152 3.19 -16.33 -18.58
C ARG A 152 2.58 -15.36 -19.58
N HIS A 153 1.46 -15.71 -20.22
CA HIS A 153 0.78 -14.81 -21.15
C HIS A 153 -0.01 -13.71 -20.44
N LEU A 154 -0.48 -13.96 -19.21
CA LEU A 154 -1.33 -13.03 -18.47
C LEU A 154 -0.56 -12.17 -17.46
N PHE A 155 0.49 -12.70 -16.85
CA PHE A 155 1.17 -12.08 -15.72
C PHE A 155 2.67 -11.91 -15.97
N ASP A 156 3.20 -10.80 -15.46
CA ASP A 156 4.60 -10.64 -15.13
C ASP A 156 4.83 -11.11 -13.69
N ILE A 157 5.98 -11.74 -13.45
CA ILE A 157 6.34 -12.30 -12.14
C ILE A 157 7.53 -11.52 -11.61
N TYR A 158 7.38 -10.94 -10.44
CA TYR A 158 8.41 -10.15 -9.78
C TYR A 158 8.89 -10.84 -8.51
N ASP A 159 10.20 -11.04 -8.37
CA ASP A 159 10.84 -11.42 -7.11
C ASP A 159 11.01 -10.17 -6.24
N MET A 160 10.29 -10.17 -5.12
CA MET A 160 10.20 -9.07 -4.18
C MET A 160 11.29 -9.18 -3.12
N PRO A 161 11.86 -8.05 -2.65
CA PRO A 161 12.73 -8.04 -1.48
C PRO A 161 12.08 -8.77 -0.29
N VAL A 162 12.72 -9.83 0.18
CA VAL A 162 12.11 -10.74 1.16
C VAL A 162 12.31 -10.22 2.57
N VAL A 163 11.21 -9.96 3.27
CA VAL A 163 11.15 -9.92 4.73
C VAL A 163 11.19 -11.37 5.23
N GLY A 164 12.21 -11.77 6.01
CA GLY A 164 12.30 -13.13 6.59
C GLY A 164 13.01 -14.18 5.70
N LYS A 165 12.60 -15.45 5.79
CA LYS A 165 13.20 -16.58 5.02
C LYS A 165 12.33 -16.92 3.81
N GLY A 166 12.96 -17.20 2.66
CA GLY A 166 12.28 -17.66 1.43
C GLY A 166 12.47 -16.70 0.25
N ARG A 167 11.66 -16.89 -0.81
CA ARG A 167 11.45 -15.96 -1.93
C ARG A 167 10.00 -15.51 -1.91
N ASN A 168 9.74 -14.25 -2.26
CA ASN A 168 8.38 -13.70 -2.29
C ASN A 168 8.07 -13.21 -3.69
N TYR A 169 7.06 -13.79 -4.34
CA TYR A 169 6.73 -13.46 -5.71
C TYR A 169 5.45 -12.63 -5.78
N ALA A 170 5.49 -11.53 -6.53
CA ALA A 170 4.31 -10.75 -6.89
C ALA A 170 3.93 -11.05 -8.34
N LEU A 171 2.63 -11.29 -8.57
CA LEU A 171 2.06 -11.44 -9.91
C LEU A 171 1.39 -10.12 -10.30
N SER A 172 1.85 -9.52 -11.41
CA SER A 172 1.30 -8.30 -11.99
C SER A 172 0.62 -8.62 -13.31
N PHE A 173 -0.62 -8.17 -13.51
CA PHE A 173 -1.34 -8.43 -14.75
C PHE A 173 -0.79 -7.57 -15.89
N LYS A 174 -0.45 -8.20 -17.02
CA LYS A 174 0.23 -7.53 -18.15
C LYS A 174 -0.62 -6.45 -18.80
N LYS A 175 -1.90 -6.75 -19.05
CA LYS A 175 -2.80 -5.85 -19.76
C LYS A 175 -4.26 -6.19 -19.50
N TYR A 176 -4.99 -5.25 -18.91
CA TYR A 176 -6.45 -5.33 -18.77
C TYR A 176 -7.16 -5.12 -20.12
N PRO A 177 -8.39 -5.67 -20.30
CA PRO A 177 -9.18 -5.45 -21.51
C PRO A 177 -9.55 -3.97 -21.70
N ASP A 178 -9.82 -3.54 -22.93
CA ASP A 178 -10.09 -2.12 -23.27
C ASP A 178 -11.30 -1.50 -22.54
N SER A 179 -12.17 -2.34 -21.97
CA SER A 179 -13.27 -1.93 -21.08
C SER A 179 -12.80 -1.37 -19.73
N ILE A 180 -11.56 -1.65 -19.33
CA ILE A 180 -10.89 -1.11 -18.16
C ILE A 180 -9.93 -0.01 -18.58
N LYS A 181 -10.31 1.25 -18.33
CA LYS A 181 -9.45 2.39 -18.64
C LYS A 181 -8.41 2.56 -17.53
N GLN A 182 -7.14 2.61 -17.91
CA GLN A 182 -6.09 3.02 -16.99
C GLN A 182 -6.14 4.54 -16.76
N VAL A 183 -6.29 4.95 -15.51
CA VAL A 183 -6.49 6.34 -15.09
C VAL A 183 -5.63 6.63 -13.88
N MET A 184 -4.99 7.80 -13.83
CA MET A 184 -4.30 8.24 -12.61
C MET A 184 -5.31 8.98 -11.73
N LEU A 185 -5.80 8.31 -10.68
CA LEU A 185 -6.72 8.92 -9.72
C LEU A 185 -5.99 9.71 -8.64
N VAL A 186 -4.66 9.66 -8.63
CA VAL A 186 -3.79 10.36 -7.69
C VAL A 186 -3.31 11.66 -8.33
N GLU A 187 -3.68 12.79 -7.75
CA GLU A 187 -3.02 14.07 -8.06
C GLU A 187 -1.66 14.10 -7.32
N PRO A 188 -0.53 14.30 -8.04
CA PRO A 188 0.81 14.33 -7.45
C PRO A 188 1.00 15.37 -6.34
N ASP A 189 0.23 16.48 -6.39
CA ASP A 189 0.37 17.65 -5.52
C ASP A 189 -0.38 17.55 -4.19
N ARG A 190 -0.98 16.40 -3.87
CA ARG A 190 -1.70 16.19 -2.62
C ARG A 190 -0.80 15.95 -1.41
N GLY A 191 0.41 16.50 -1.45
CA GLY A 191 1.45 16.40 -0.42
C GLY A 191 1.19 17.18 0.87
N ASP A 192 0.05 17.88 0.96
CA ASP A 192 -0.36 18.66 2.14
C ASP A 192 -1.83 18.38 2.57
N HIS A 193 -2.35 17.15 2.39
CA HIS A 193 -3.67 16.78 2.94
C HIS A 193 -3.68 16.44 4.44
N GLY A 194 -2.76 17.00 5.22
CA GLY A 194 -3.20 17.38 6.55
C GLY A 194 -4.32 18.38 6.30
N LYS A 195 -5.58 18.04 6.62
CA LYS A 195 -6.67 19.02 6.60
C LYS A 195 -6.10 20.33 7.15
N ASP A 196 -6.45 21.47 6.55
CA ASP A 196 -6.52 22.71 7.31
C ASP A 196 -7.56 22.48 8.41
N ILE A 197 -7.16 21.77 9.46
CA ILE A 197 -7.86 21.71 10.73
C ILE A 197 -7.65 23.10 11.29
N ASP A 198 -8.77 23.79 11.50
CA ASP A 198 -8.84 25.12 12.10
C ASP A 198 -7.74 25.29 13.16
N LEU A 199 -6.83 26.23 12.89
CA LEU A 199 -5.50 26.38 13.50
C LEU A 199 -5.55 26.97 14.92
N GLN A 200 -6.47 26.50 15.76
CA GLN A 200 -6.53 26.92 17.14
C GLN A 200 -5.95 25.84 18.05
N GLU A 201 -4.72 26.11 18.48
CA GLU A 201 -4.07 25.59 19.70
C GLU A 201 -3.78 24.08 19.78
N ILE A 202 -2.64 23.62 19.24
CA ILE A 202 -1.90 22.51 19.89
C ILE A 202 -0.39 22.75 19.81
N ASP A 203 0.17 23.05 20.99
CA ASP A 203 1.57 23.34 21.32
C ASP A 203 2.45 22.07 21.40
N LYS A 204 2.42 21.18 20.40
CA LYS A 204 3.16 19.91 20.47
C LYS A 204 3.91 19.53 19.20
N ASN A 205 5.23 19.44 19.32
CA ASN A 205 6.13 18.88 18.32
C ASN A 205 5.95 17.35 18.24
N ASN A 206 5.06 16.89 17.35
CA ASN A 206 4.71 15.48 17.23
C ASN A 206 5.61 14.78 16.19
N ILE A 207 6.06 13.57 16.51
CA ILE A 207 6.88 12.75 15.61
C ILE A 207 6.17 11.46 15.32
N LEU A 208 6.13 11.05 14.06
CA LEU A 208 5.68 9.72 13.66
C LEU A 208 6.86 8.85 13.23
N ILE A 209 7.07 7.75 13.92
CA ILE A 209 7.91 6.65 13.46
C ILE A 209 7.02 5.62 12.75
N LEU A 210 7.24 5.46 11.45
CA LEU A 210 6.59 4.43 10.63
C LEU A 210 7.43 3.16 10.67
N GLY A 211 6.93 2.18 11.43
CA GLY A 211 7.49 0.86 11.56
C GLY A 211 7.05 -0.11 10.46
N GLY A 212 7.73 -1.24 10.44
CA GLY A 212 7.55 -2.31 9.47
C GLY A 212 8.87 -3.04 9.30
N THR A 213 8.80 -4.35 9.15
CA THR A 213 10.01 -5.15 8.91
C THR A 213 10.64 -4.77 7.57
N GLU A 214 11.97 -4.84 7.51
CA GLU A 214 12.73 -4.63 6.27
C GLU A 214 13.50 -5.87 5.84
N ALA A 215 13.95 -5.88 4.59
CA ALA A 215 14.83 -6.91 4.04
C ALA A 215 16.28 -6.76 4.57
N ILE A 216 16.43 -6.79 5.89
CA ILE A 216 17.68 -6.76 6.63
C ILE A 216 17.94 -8.14 7.27
N LYS A 217 19.21 -8.49 7.44
CA LYS A 217 19.67 -9.76 8.01
C LYS A 217 19.47 -9.78 9.53
N ASN A 218 19.57 -8.61 10.20
CA ASN A 218 19.36 -8.47 11.63
C ASN A 218 18.23 -7.47 11.94
N THR A 219 17.01 -7.96 12.17
CA THR A 219 15.86 -7.12 12.50
C THR A 219 16.05 -6.32 13.79
N ASN A 220 16.84 -6.82 14.75
CA ASN A 220 17.09 -6.10 16.01
C ASN A 220 17.83 -4.79 15.79
N GLU A 221 18.67 -4.69 14.75
CA GLU A 221 19.35 -3.44 14.38
C GLU A 221 18.34 -2.31 14.14
N LEU A 222 17.26 -2.60 13.40
CA LEU A 222 16.20 -1.64 13.11
C LEU A 222 15.37 -1.30 14.36
N ILE A 223 15.04 -2.30 15.17
CA ILE A 223 14.31 -2.11 16.43
C ILE A 223 15.10 -1.20 17.36
N ASP A 224 16.38 -1.48 17.57
CA ASP A 224 17.25 -0.69 18.45
C ASP A 224 17.48 0.71 17.93
N LEU A 225 17.58 0.87 16.60
CA LEU A 225 17.67 2.18 15.99
C LEU A 225 16.38 3.00 16.22
N TYR A 226 15.20 2.42 16.01
CA TYR A 226 13.94 3.10 16.32
C TYR A 226 13.80 3.45 17.81
N ARG A 227 14.23 2.57 18.72
CA ARG A 227 14.27 2.89 20.17
C ARG A 227 15.16 4.09 20.47
N LYS A 228 16.37 4.14 19.90
CA LYS A 228 17.31 5.26 20.09
C LYS A 228 16.72 6.58 19.56
N ILE A 229 16.05 6.54 18.41
CA ILE A 229 15.38 7.71 17.83
C ILE A 229 14.23 8.17 18.73
N ALA A 230 13.36 7.24 19.14
CA ALA A 230 12.23 7.54 20.01
C ALA A 230 12.70 8.17 21.34
N HIS A 231 13.66 7.53 21.99
CA HIS A 231 14.24 8.04 23.24
C HIS A 231 14.86 9.42 23.07
N LYS A 232 15.66 9.64 22.01
CA LYS A 232 16.30 10.93 21.73
C LYS A 232 15.27 12.05 21.61
N PHE A 233 14.21 11.85 20.84
CA PHE A 233 13.18 12.87 20.67
C PHE A 233 12.30 13.05 21.90
N ASN A 234 11.88 11.96 22.55
CA ASN A 234 11.07 12.03 23.77
C ASN A 234 11.80 12.79 24.90
N LYS A 235 13.09 12.53 25.09
CA LYS A 235 13.94 13.24 26.06
C LYS A 235 14.04 14.75 25.79
N ASN A 236 13.83 15.17 24.54
CA ASN A 236 13.85 16.59 24.15
C ASN A 236 12.43 17.18 24.01
N GLY A 237 11.44 16.60 24.69
CA GLY A 237 10.09 17.17 24.80
C GLY A 237 9.15 16.87 23.63
N PHE A 238 9.57 16.06 22.65
CA PHE A 238 8.69 15.66 21.54
C PHE A 238 7.73 14.55 21.95
N CYS A 239 6.50 14.62 21.43
CA CYS A 239 5.56 13.51 21.54
C CYS A 239 5.82 12.52 20.40
N VAL A 240 6.38 11.35 20.71
CA VAL A 240 6.73 10.35 19.71
C VAL A 240 5.62 9.33 19.58
N TYR A 241 5.15 9.13 18.35
CA TYR A 241 4.19 8.12 17.97
C TYR A 241 4.88 7.04 17.17
N TYR A 242 4.50 5.79 17.42
CA TYR A 242 4.96 4.65 16.63
C TYR A 242 3.76 4.00 15.95
N LYS A 243 3.85 3.79 14.64
CA LYS A 243 2.83 3.10 13.88
C LYS A 243 3.45 1.95 13.10
N ASP A 244 3.06 0.73 13.42
CA ASP A 244 3.56 -0.47 12.74
C ASP A 244 2.90 -0.72 11.38
N HIS A 245 3.52 -1.59 10.58
CA HIS A 245 2.92 -2.13 9.36
C HIS A 245 1.71 -3.02 9.71
N PRO A 246 0.62 -3.04 8.93
CA PRO A 246 -0.57 -3.84 9.22
C PRO A 246 -0.38 -5.37 9.14
N THR A 247 0.66 -5.84 8.46
CA THR A 247 0.91 -7.28 8.25
C THR A 247 2.31 -7.74 8.64
N ASP A 248 3.28 -6.83 8.70
CA ASP A 248 4.70 -7.16 8.85
C ASP A 248 5.27 -6.41 10.05
N HIS A 249 4.76 -6.80 11.22
CA HIS A 249 4.97 -6.08 12.47
C HIS A 249 6.41 -6.21 12.98
N LEU A 250 7.03 -5.09 13.33
CA LEU A 250 8.26 -5.10 14.14
C LEU A 250 7.96 -5.29 15.64
N ASN A 251 6.75 -4.95 16.09
CA ASN A 251 6.35 -4.97 17.50
C ASN A 251 7.34 -4.22 18.40
N LEU A 252 7.63 -2.96 18.04
CA LEU A 252 8.52 -2.09 18.82
C LEU A 252 8.00 -1.97 20.26
N LYS A 253 8.78 -2.45 21.23
CA LYS A 253 8.54 -2.23 22.65
C LYS A 253 9.43 -1.08 23.12
N SER A 254 8.83 0.08 23.38
CA SER A 254 9.48 1.27 23.96
C SER A 254 8.44 2.06 24.76
N ASN A 255 8.85 2.59 25.92
CA ASN A 255 8.03 3.49 26.73
C ASN A 255 8.12 4.95 26.24
N ASP A 256 9.04 5.24 25.31
CA ASP A 256 9.25 6.57 24.75
C ASP A 256 8.28 6.89 23.60
N CYS A 257 7.36 5.98 23.26
CA CYS A 257 6.42 6.14 22.14
C CYS A 257 4.97 5.75 22.47
N ILE A 258 4.02 6.50 21.91
CA ILE A 258 2.60 6.15 21.87
C ILE A 258 2.35 5.28 20.64
N VAL A 259 1.91 4.04 20.86
CA VAL A 259 1.64 3.09 19.76
C VAL A 259 0.27 3.36 19.13
N LEU A 260 0.25 3.59 17.83
CA LEU A 260 -0.96 3.81 17.02
C LEU A 260 -1.45 2.49 16.40
N ASP A 261 -2.76 2.43 16.07
CA ASP A 261 -3.34 1.27 15.40
C ASP A 261 -2.69 1.04 14.02
N SER A 262 -2.04 -0.12 13.87
CA SER A 262 -1.37 -0.52 12.63
C SER A 262 -2.34 -0.64 11.45
N LYS A 263 -3.62 -0.92 11.69
CA LYS A 263 -4.66 -1.13 10.66
C LYS A 263 -5.17 0.16 10.04
N ILE A 264 -4.97 1.31 10.70
CA ILE A 264 -5.36 2.61 10.14
C ILE A 264 -4.22 3.06 9.21
N PRO A 265 -4.46 3.47 7.95
CA PRO A 265 -3.42 4.07 7.11
C PRO A 265 -2.84 5.32 7.76
N ALA A 266 -1.54 5.55 7.61
CA ALA A 266 -0.87 6.67 8.30
C ALA A 266 -1.44 8.03 7.85
N GLU A 267 -1.85 8.11 6.59
CA GLU A 267 -2.44 9.26 5.94
C GLU A 267 -3.83 9.63 6.49
N LEU A 268 -4.47 8.73 7.25
CA LEU A 268 -5.80 8.94 7.83
C LEU A 268 -5.78 9.15 9.34
N ILE A 269 -4.59 9.28 9.93
CA ILE A 269 -4.43 9.56 11.35
C ILE A 269 -4.65 11.07 11.54
N ASP A 270 -5.62 11.43 12.38
CA ASP A 270 -6.01 12.82 12.66
C ASP A 270 -5.05 13.46 13.69
N ILE A 271 -3.75 13.36 13.43
CA ILE A 271 -2.66 13.96 14.23
C ILE A 271 -1.71 14.62 13.24
N LYS A 272 -1.40 15.90 13.47
CA LYS A 272 -0.35 16.60 12.72
C LYS A 272 1.01 16.13 13.22
N PHE A 273 1.87 15.69 12.30
CA PHE A 273 3.24 15.31 12.58
C PHE A 273 4.21 16.31 11.95
N ASP A 274 5.11 16.87 12.76
CA ASP A 274 6.13 17.80 12.29
C ASP A 274 7.30 17.07 11.64
N ILE A 275 7.56 15.83 12.10
CA ILE A 275 8.60 14.96 11.60
C ILE A 275 8.04 13.54 11.42
N VAL A 276 8.28 12.96 10.27
CA VAL A 276 7.97 11.55 9.97
C VAL A 276 9.26 10.81 9.66
N ILE A 277 9.50 9.71 10.35
CA ILE A 277 10.73 8.93 10.29
C ILE A 277 10.39 7.49 9.89
N SER A 278 11.11 6.94 8.93
CA SER A 278 11.01 5.52 8.57
C SER A 278 12.31 5.00 7.97
N ALA A 279 12.52 3.68 7.95
CA ALA A 279 13.56 3.09 7.13
C ALA A 279 13.20 3.24 5.64
N ALA A 280 12.15 2.55 5.19
CA ALA A 280 11.75 2.55 3.77
C ALA A 280 10.23 2.46 3.53
N SER A 281 9.40 3.02 4.41
CA SER A 281 7.94 3.03 4.22
C SER A 281 7.50 3.84 2.99
N THR A 282 6.57 3.30 2.21
CA THR A 282 5.95 3.95 1.05
C THR A 282 4.95 5.05 1.44
N ALA A 283 4.57 5.14 2.71
CA ALA A 283 3.77 6.25 3.23
C ALA A 283 4.63 7.51 3.50
N LEU A 284 5.95 7.36 3.68
CA LEU A 284 6.85 8.46 4.05
C LEU A 284 6.79 9.65 3.07
N PRO A 285 6.83 9.46 1.73
CA PRO A 285 6.75 10.59 0.79
C PRO A 285 5.41 11.32 0.80
N LYS A 286 4.34 10.64 1.26
CA LYS A 286 2.94 11.10 1.13
C LYS A 286 2.44 11.90 2.33
N LEU A 287 3.11 11.80 3.47
CA LEU A 287 2.71 12.49 4.69
C LEU A 287 3.23 13.93 4.71
N ALA A 288 2.56 14.79 5.46
CA ALA A 288 3.03 16.14 5.71
C ALA A 288 4.23 16.15 6.68
N GLY A 289 4.87 17.31 6.81
CA GLY A 289 6.00 17.52 7.72
C GLY A 289 7.37 17.16 7.12
N LYS A 290 8.40 17.17 7.97
CA LYS A 290 9.78 16.82 7.59
C LYS A 290 9.91 15.30 7.46
N LYS A 291 10.33 14.84 6.28
CA LYS A 291 10.38 13.42 5.93
C LYS A 291 11.80 12.90 6.03
N ILE A 292 12.04 11.92 6.89
CA ILE A 292 13.38 11.41 7.17
C ILE A 292 13.42 9.90 6.93
N SER A 293 14.33 9.48 6.05
CA SER A 293 14.68 8.08 5.89
C SER A 293 15.95 7.74 6.65
N ILE A 294 15.89 6.68 7.45
CA ILE A 294 17.03 6.14 8.22
C ILE A 294 17.70 4.93 7.53
N MET A 295 17.31 4.62 6.29
CA MET A 295 17.82 3.47 5.54
C MET A 295 19.35 3.43 5.44
N ASN A 296 20.01 4.59 5.40
CA ASN A 296 21.47 4.69 5.33
C ASN A 296 22.19 4.39 6.65
N MET A 297 21.47 4.31 7.76
CA MET A 297 21.98 3.95 9.08
C MET A 297 21.93 2.45 9.36
N LEU A 298 21.26 1.69 8.49
CA LEU A 298 21.17 0.24 8.60
C LEU A 298 22.29 -0.39 7.77
N HIS A 299 23.06 -1.29 8.38
CA HIS A 299 24.22 -1.94 7.79
C HIS A 299 23.92 -3.36 7.32
N THR A 300 22.94 -4.04 7.91
CA THR A 300 22.69 -5.45 7.63
C THR A 300 21.70 -5.71 6.50
N TRP A 301 21.57 -4.82 5.52
CA TRP A 301 20.71 -5.07 4.36
C TRP A 301 21.06 -6.40 3.65
N LYS A 302 20.02 -7.11 3.21
CA LYS A 302 20.20 -8.20 2.24
C LYS A 302 20.66 -7.61 0.91
N ASP A 303 21.42 -8.41 0.18
CA ASP A 303 22.13 -7.98 -1.03
C ASP A 303 21.11 -7.45 -2.07
N GLY A 304 21.41 -6.29 -2.66
CA GLY A 304 20.54 -5.58 -3.62
C GLY A 304 19.26 -4.94 -3.03
N CYS A 305 18.81 -5.34 -1.85
CA CYS A 305 17.51 -4.91 -1.29
C CYS A 305 17.48 -3.43 -0.93
N LYS A 306 18.59 -2.86 -0.43
CA LYS A 306 18.68 -1.43 -0.11
C LYS A 306 18.42 -0.56 -1.33
N HIS A 307 19.02 -0.92 -2.47
CA HIS A 307 18.84 -0.18 -3.72
C HIS A 307 17.39 -0.27 -4.22
N LEU A 308 16.79 -1.46 -4.21
CA LEU A 308 15.38 -1.64 -4.59
C LEU A 308 14.42 -0.85 -3.70
N ARG A 309 14.68 -0.80 -2.39
CA ARG A 309 13.91 0.02 -1.45
C ARG A 309 14.07 1.52 -1.72
N TYR A 310 15.29 1.98 -1.99
CA TYR A 310 15.54 3.36 -2.38
C TYR A 310 14.80 3.74 -3.67
N SER A 311 14.95 2.95 -4.73
CA SER A 311 14.26 3.18 -6.02
C SER A 311 12.74 3.18 -5.87
N CYS A 312 12.20 2.29 -5.03
CA CYS A 312 10.79 2.26 -4.67
C CYS A 312 10.32 3.61 -4.06
N ILE A 313 10.99 4.10 -3.01
CA ILE A 313 10.65 5.38 -2.37
C ILE A 313 10.73 6.53 -3.39
N MET A 314 11.82 6.58 -4.16
CA MET A 314 12.06 7.66 -5.11
C MET A 314 11.03 7.69 -6.25
N SER A 315 10.38 6.58 -6.56
CA SER A 315 9.31 6.53 -7.57
C SER A 315 7.98 7.13 -7.12
N ILE A 316 7.81 7.41 -5.83
CA ILE A 316 6.57 7.95 -5.27
C ILE A 316 6.60 9.49 -5.35
N PRO A 317 5.53 10.15 -5.82
CA PRO A 317 5.44 11.61 -5.78
C PRO A 317 5.68 12.17 -4.37
N GLY A 318 6.47 13.25 -4.26
CA GLY A 318 6.86 13.87 -2.99
C GLY A 318 8.16 13.29 -2.39
N SER A 319 8.80 12.34 -3.08
CA SER A 319 10.05 11.71 -2.63
C SER A 319 11.25 12.65 -2.65
N GLU A 320 11.21 13.70 -3.46
CA GLU A 320 12.23 14.74 -3.52
C GLU A 320 12.41 15.51 -2.19
N LYS A 321 11.39 15.45 -1.32
CA LYS A 321 11.40 16.06 0.02
C LYS A 321 11.91 15.11 1.11
N VAL A 322 12.24 13.85 0.79
CA VAL A 322 12.73 12.86 1.77
C VAL A 322 14.22 13.03 2.00
N VAL A 323 14.62 13.26 3.25
CA VAL A 323 16.02 13.39 3.66
C VAL A 323 16.55 12.04 4.12
N PHE A 324 17.58 11.52 3.43
CA PHE A 324 18.23 10.25 3.78
C PHE A 324 19.44 10.50 4.69
N ILE A 325 19.28 10.27 6.00
CA ILE A 325 20.32 10.54 6.99
C ILE A 325 21.26 9.35 7.20
N LYS A 326 22.51 9.64 7.59
CA LYS A 326 23.57 8.62 7.76
C LYS A 326 23.91 8.34 9.24
N SER A 327 23.45 9.18 10.16
CA SER A 327 23.75 9.04 11.59
C SER A 327 22.67 9.67 12.48
N LEU A 328 22.62 9.29 13.76
CA LEU A 328 21.73 9.89 14.76
C LEU A 328 22.05 11.37 15.00
N HIS A 329 23.29 11.82 14.76
CA HIS A 329 23.67 13.22 14.92
C HIS A 329 22.98 14.12 13.89
N ASN A 330 22.65 13.59 12.71
CA ASN A 330 21.88 14.32 11.71
C ASN A 330 20.45 14.68 12.20
N LEU A 331 19.96 14.07 13.27
CA LEU A 331 18.66 14.41 13.85
C LEU A 331 18.72 15.63 14.79
N ASP A 332 19.91 16.03 15.24
CA ASP A 332 20.07 17.14 16.21
C ASP A 332 19.59 18.48 15.64
N VAL A 333 19.67 18.68 14.32
CA VAL A 333 19.17 19.89 13.65
C VAL A 333 17.65 20.10 13.79
N PHE A 334 16.91 19.05 14.18
CA PHE A 334 15.46 19.09 14.40
C PHE A 334 15.08 19.27 15.86
N ILE A 335 16.05 19.17 16.77
CA ILE A 335 15.89 19.37 18.21
C ILE A 335 16.42 20.78 18.48
N LYS A 336 15.51 21.76 18.55
CA LYS A 336 15.84 23.14 18.90
C LYS A 336 15.24 23.49 20.24
#